data_AF-A0A1Q3SPN5-F1
#
_entry.id   AF-A0A1Q3SPN5-F1
#
_cell.length_a   1.000
_cell.length_b   1.000
_cell.length_c   1.000
_cell.angle_alpha   90.00
_cell.angle_beta   90.00
_cell.angle_gamma   90.00
#
_symmetry.space_group_name_H-M   'P 1'
#
loop_
_entity.id
_entity.type
_entity.pdbx_description
1 polymer ?
#
loop_
_entity_poly.entity_id
_entity_poly.type
_entity_poly.pdbx_seq_one_letter_code
_entity_poly.pdbx_strand_id
1 'polypeptide(L)'
;MYRRNFIKVMTFGAILPSLAVATLTATTTSTAQAATETTATLPTAAKITNMPVYAQQHHLSCEYSATRAALARWGIQISEATFIKAIGVNQNPHLGFRGNIDGNWGGVNDYGIYAEPIARFLKTQGVNTKLLWNGVTSIKEELSYGRPVVVWIIGGMWSGTSVTSEAGGVGFTLAADEHAMTLYGYDANGVYSANPGSSTYGYYSWAVFSRSWSVLGNMAMSVWPSSEGMVTGEVPGIDPEFYHYWLNVAGLSLNGQPLDASFNKNNKLYQYFERTRLEYDSAQPAAFQVSRGLLGTEVTANRRNEAAFQALNSTEIAALNATDKANFYSTTGFYIARQFADFWQAEGALPVFGYPISRPFTENGLVVQYFERARLELQPATAANAAYVSLGLLGQEQFSTGQAL
;
A
#
# COMPACT_ATOMS: atom_id res chain seq x y z
N MET A 1 54.85 37.67 57.82
CA MET A 1 55.98 38.59 57.59
C MET A 1 55.48 39.72 56.69
N TYR A 2 55.47 40.98 57.20
CA TYR A 2 55.23 42.28 56.51
C TYR A 2 53.91 42.51 55.74
N ARG A 3 53.35 43.72 55.59
CA ARG A 3 53.18 44.94 56.41
C ARG A 3 52.02 45.70 55.72
N ARG A 4 51.27 46.46 56.51
CA ARG A 4 50.26 47.48 56.17
C ARG A 4 50.77 48.58 55.20
N ASN A 5 49.95 49.03 54.24
CA ASN A 5 49.25 50.35 54.20
C ASN A 5 49.12 51.07 52.82
N PHE A 6 47.96 51.75 52.64
CA PHE A 6 47.65 52.99 51.86
C PHE A 6 47.49 52.87 50.31
N ILE A 7 46.72 53.65 49.53
CA ILE A 7 45.75 54.77 49.65
C ILE A 7 45.09 55.02 48.25
N LYS A 8 43.84 55.57 48.24
CA LYS A 8 43.10 56.41 47.24
C LYS A 8 42.88 55.97 45.76
N VAL A 9 41.59 55.83 45.44
CA VAL A 9 40.73 56.58 44.48
C VAL A 9 41.36 57.15 43.19
N MET A 10 40.83 56.74 42.02
CA MET A 10 40.33 57.65 40.96
C MET A 10 39.52 56.93 39.87
N THR A 11 38.42 57.58 39.48
CA THR A 11 37.42 57.31 38.42
C THR A 11 37.98 57.22 37.00
N PHE A 12 37.41 56.34 36.15
CA PHE A 12 37.13 56.52 34.71
C PHE A 12 36.13 55.41 34.32
N GLY A 13 34.92 55.68 33.83
CA GLY A 13 34.63 56.17 32.47
C GLY A 13 33.92 55.05 31.71
N ALA A 14 32.59 55.01 31.77
CA ALA A 14 31.78 54.02 31.07
C ALA A 14 31.76 54.29 29.56
N ILE A 15 32.13 53.29 28.76
CA ILE A 15 31.87 53.26 27.32
C ILE A 15 31.25 51.88 27.01
N LEU A 16 29.95 51.87 26.77
CA LEU A 16 29.22 50.75 26.19
C LEU A 16 29.46 50.77 24.66
N PRO A 17 29.85 49.66 24.02
CA PRO A 17 29.84 49.61 22.57
C PRO A 17 28.41 49.40 22.07
N SER A 18 28.02 50.31 21.18
CA SER A 18 26.82 50.27 20.35
C SER A 18 26.73 48.98 19.53
N LEU A 19 25.72 48.15 19.81
CA LEU A 19 25.31 47.06 18.93
C LEU A 19 24.50 47.65 17.77
N ALA A 20 25.08 47.60 16.57
CA ALA A 20 24.36 47.83 15.33
C ALA A 20 23.40 46.65 15.09
N VAL A 21 22.10 46.93 15.06
CA VAL A 21 21.07 45.99 14.62
C VAL A 21 21.10 45.96 13.09
N ALA A 22 21.70 44.93 12.51
CA ALA A 22 21.55 44.65 11.09
C ALA A 22 20.18 43.99 10.88
N THR A 23 19.23 44.73 10.32
CA THR A 23 17.98 44.17 9.79
C THR A 23 18.30 43.37 8.52
N LEU A 24 18.41 42.04 8.64
CA LEU A 24 18.35 41.15 7.49
C LEU A 24 16.89 41.02 7.05
N THR A 25 16.52 41.70 5.98
CA THR A 25 15.34 41.36 5.19
C THR A 25 15.65 40.10 4.39
N ALA A 26 15.24 38.93 4.90
CA ALA A 26 15.28 37.68 4.16
C ALA A 26 14.13 37.65 3.15
N THR A 27 14.42 38.00 1.91
CA THR A 27 13.50 37.80 0.78
C THR A 27 13.55 36.31 0.40
N THR A 28 12.66 35.50 0.93
CA THR A 28 12.51 34.10 0.49
C THR A 28 11.69 34.08 -0.80
N THR A 29 12.35 34.17 -1.94
CA THR A 29 11.77 33.76 -3.22
C THR A 29 11.61 32.24 -3.21
N SER A 30 10.41 31.78 -2.86
CA SER A 30 9.97 30.41 -3.07
C SER A 30 9.81 30.16 -4.57
N THR A 31 10.90 29.85 -5.26
CA THR A 31 10.82 29.07 -6.49
C THR A 31 10.62 27.63 -6.07
N ALA A 32 9.37 27.17 -6.07
CA ALA A 32 9.05 25.76 -6.11
C ALA A 32 9.70 25.19 -7.39
N GLN A 33 10.93 24.70 -7.25
CA GLN A 33 11.60 23.96 -8.28
C GLN A 33 10.84 22.65 -8.38
N ALA A 34 10.01 22.54 -9.42
CA ALA A 34 9.37 21.29 -9.79
C ALA A 34 10.45 20.21 -9.78
N ALA A 35 10.32 19.28 -8.83
CA ALA A 35 11.15 18.09 -8.79
C ALA A 35 10.99 17.44 -10.17
N THR A 36 12.06 17.50 -10.97
CA THR A 36 12.12 16.79 -12.22
C THR A 36 12.32 15.34 -11.81
N GLU A 37 11.21 14.62 -11.63
CA GLU A 37 11.20 13.17 -11.50
C GLU A 37 12.02 12.62 -12.66
N THR A 38 13.22 12.13 -12.35
CA THR A 38 14.01 11.38 -13.30
C THR A 38 13.38 10.01 -13.35
N THR A 39 12.27 9.87 -14.08
CA THR A 39 11.66 8.57 -14.35
C THR A 39 12.62 7.78 -15.22
N ALA A 40 13.47 6.98 -14.59
CA ALA A 40 14.33 6.04 -15.28
C ALA A 40 13.44 5.19 -16.20
N THR A 41 13.64 5.32 -17.51
CA THR A 41 12.81 4.64 -18.50
C THR A 41 13.17 3.15 -18.48
N LEU A 42 12.20 2.27 -18.24
CA LEU A 42 12.41 0.82 -18.25
C LEU A 42 12.96 0.36 -19.62
N PRO A 43 13.85 -0.65 -19.66
CA PRO A 43 14.35 -1.18 -20.91
C PRO A 43 13.21 -1.77 -21.76
N THR A 44 13.38 -1.76 -23.09
CA THR A 44 12.37 -2.28 -24.03
C THR A 44 12.21 -3.80 -23.97
N ALA A 45 13.22 -4.50 -23.46
CA ALA A 45 13.20 -5.93 -23.17
C ALA A 45 14.15 -6.25 -22.02
N ALA A 46 13.80 -7.26 -21.23
CA ALA A 46 14.67 -7.86 -20.21
C ALA A 46 14.38 -9.36 -20.12
N LYS A 47 15.40 -10.20 -19.98
CA LYS A 47 15.19 -11.65 -19.91
C LYS A 47 16.24 -12.31 -19.03
N ILE A 48 15.76 -13.11 -18.10
CA ILE A 48 16.57 -13.95 -17.23
C ILE A 48 17.02 -15.17 -18.05
N THR A 49 18.32 -15.36 -18.19
CA THR A 49 18.89 -16.53 -18.86
C THR A 49 18.84 -17.75 -17.94
N ASN A 50 18.68 -18.94 -18.53
CA ASN A 50 18.66 -20.23 -17.83
C ASN A 50 17.63 -20.30 -16.68
N MET A 51 16.45 -19.73 -16.89
CA MET A 51 15.36 -19.79 -15.92
C MET A 51 14.97 -21.25 -15.62
N PRO A 52 15.03 -21.73 -14.38
CA PRO A 52 14.58 -23.07 -14.03
C PRO A 52 13.07 -23.27 -14.29
N VAL A 53 12.65 -24.51 -14.51
CA VAL A 53 11.24 -24.92 -14.52
C VAL A 53 11.14 -26.27 -13.83
N TYR A 54 10.10 -26.45 -13.01
CA TYR A 54 9.87 -27.70 -12.28
C TYR A 54 8.45 -28.20 -12.53
N ALA A 55 8.30 -29.51 -12.70
CA ALA A 55 6.99 -30.13 -12.62
C ALA A 55 6.43 -29.94 -11.22
N GLN A 56 5.18 -29.52 -11.12
CA GLN A 56 4.44 -29.56 -9.85
C GLN A 56 4.34 -31.00 -9.31
N GLN A 57 4.47 -31.18 -8.00
CA GLN A 57 4.52 -32.53 -7.38
C GLN A 57 3.13 -33.08 -7.04
N HIS A 58 2.15 -32.19 -6.93
CA HIS A 58 0.73 -32.48 -6.69
C HIS A 58 -0.15 -31.84 -7.77
N HIS A 59 -1.40 -32.29 -7.90
CA HIS A 59 -2.33 -31.80 -8.93
C HIS A 59 -2.62 -30.30 -8.84
N LEU A 60 -2.59 -29.71 -7.64
CA LEU A 60 -2.90 -28.30 -7.38
C LEU A 60 -1.75 -27.57 -6.70
N SER A 61 -0.50 -27.85 -7.09
CA SER A 61 0.70 -27.26 -6.45
C SER A 61 1.48 -26.30 -7.36
N CYS A 62 0.81 -25.75 -8.37
CA CYS A 62 1.42 -24.89 -9.38
C CYS A 62 2.10 -23.65 -8.79
N GLU A 63 1.54 -23.06 -7.74
CA GLU A 63 2.01 -21.85 -7.05
C GLU A 63 3.31 -22.13 -6.30
N TYR A 64 3.38 -23.27 -5.62
CA TYR A 64 4.61 -23.72 -4.98
C TYR A 64 5.67 -24.04 -6.02
N SER A 65 5.34 -24.79 -7.07
CA SER A 65 6.30 -25.14 -8.12
C SER A 65 6.83 -23.91 -8.90
N ALA A 66 5.95 -22.96 -9.24
CA ALA A 66 6.34 -21.68 -9.82
C ALA A 66 7.26 -20.90 -8.87
N THR A 67 6.89 -20.79 -7.60
CA THR A 67 7.75 -20.15 -6.59
C THR A 67 9.11 -20.84 -6.48
N ARG A 68 9.17 -22.18 -6.56
CA ARG A 68 10.43 -22.94 -6.57
C ARG A 68 11.29 -22.62 -7.79
N ALA A 69 10.69 -22.51 -8.97
CA ALA A 69 11.41 -22.09 -10.18
C ALA A 69 12.02 -20.69 -9.99
N ALA A 70 11.24 -19.75 -9.46
CA ALA A 70 11.67 -18.38 -9.15
C ALA A 70 12.84 -18.34 -8.14
N LEU A 71 12.76 -19.12 -7.06
CA LEU A 71 13.82 -19.22 -6.06
C LEU A 71 15.09 -19.90 -6.59
N ALA A 72 14.93 -20.95 -7.39
CA ALA A 72 16.06 -21.71 -7.93
C ALA A 72 16.95 -20.88 -8.86
N ARG A 73 16.40 -19.83 -9.49
CA ARG A 73 17.21 -18.85 -10.23
C ARG A 73 18.27 -18.18 -9.36
N TRP A 74 18.01 -18.07 -8.06
CA TRP A 74 18.92 -17.51 -7.07
C TRP A 74 19.74 -18.58 -6.33
N GLY A 75 19.66 -19.84 -6.76
CA GLY A 75 20.28 -20.97 -6.05
C GLY A 75 19.57 -21.37 -4.76
N ILE A 76 18.41 -20.75 -4.45
CA ILE A 76 17.63 -21.06 -3.25
C ILE A 76 16.74 -22.27 -3.54
N GLN A 77 16.84 -23.29 -2.70
CA GLN A 77 16.09 -24.55 -2.86
C GLN A 77 15.13 -24.75 -1.71
N ILE A 78 13.84 -24.61 -2.00
CA ILE A 78 12.73 -24.96 -1.08
C ILE A 78 11.90 -26.03 -1.77
N SER A 79 11.50 -27.09 -1.06
CA SER A 79 10.62 -28.14 -1.62
C SER A 79 9.14 -27.78 -1.46
N GLU A 80 8.26 -28.32 -2.30
CA GLU A 80 6.81 -28.13 -2.16
C GLU A 80 6.32 -28.66 -0.80
N ALA A 81 6.87 -29.80 -0.36
CA ALA A 81 6.62 -30.33 0.98
C ALA A 81 6.96 -29.34 2.11
N THR A 82 7.96 -28.47 1.93
CA THR A 82 8.30 -27.43 2.92
C THR A 82 7.24 -26.33 2.94
N PHE A 83 6.79 -25.86 1.77
CA PHE A 83 5.68 -24.91 1.68
C PHE A 83 4.39 -25.46 2.29
N ILE A 84 4.00 -26.68 1.90
CA ILE A 84 2.79 -27.36 2.38
C ILE A 84 2.80 -27.47 3.91
N LYS A 85 3.93 -27.91 4.48
CA LYS A 85 4.06 -28.06 5.93
C LYS A 85 4.02 -26.72 6.67
N ALA A 86 4.62 -25.67 6.12
CA ALA A 86 4.76 -24.39 6.79
C ALA A 86 3.48 -23.54 6.75
N ILE A 87 2.73 -23.60 5.65
CA ILE A 87 1.59 -22.69 5.42
C ILE A 87 0.27 -23.30 5.91
N GLY A 88 0.05 -24.60 5.70
CA GLY A 88 -1.20 -25.27 6.06
C GLY A 88 -2.39 -24.87 5.18
N VAL A 89 -3.58 -25.35 5.56
CA VAL A 89 -4.83 -25.16 4.81
C VAL A 89 -5.70 -24.05 5.38
N ASN A 90 -6.43 -23.34 4.52
CA ASN A 90 -7.43 -22.35 4.91
C ASN A 90 -8.55 -22.27 3.87
N GLN A 91 -9.77 -21.91 4.29
CA GLN A 91 -10.86 -21.65 3.34
C GLN A 91 -10.59 -20.39 2.50
N ASN A 92 -9.96 -19.36 3.05
CA ASN A 92 -9.55 -18.19 2.28
C ASN A 92 -8.13 -18.42 1.72
N PRO A 93 -7.95 -18.45 0.39
CA PRO A 93 -6.64 -18.67 -0.25
C PRO A 93 -5.60 -17.58 0.05
N HIS A 94 -6.02 -16.38 0.48
CA HIS A 94 -5.12 -15.33 0.98
C HIS A 94 -4.52 -15.66 2.35
N LEU A 95 -5.04 -16.68 3.05
CA LEU A 95 -4.60 -17.06 4.40
C LEU A 95 -3.87 -18.41 4.46
N GLY A 96 -4.09 -19.29 3.49
CA GLY A 96 -3.46 -20.62 3.38
C GLY A 96 -3.98 -21.39 2.17
N PHE A 97 -3.59 -22.66 2.02
CA PHE A 97 -4.01 -23.47 0.87
C PHE A 97 -5.50 -23.87 0.96
N ARG A 98 -6.28 -23.62 -0.10
CA ARG A 98 -7.70 -23.93 -0.15
C ARG A 98 -7.97 -25.31 -0.75
N GLY A 99 -8.47 -26.20 0.12
CA GLY A 99 -8.94 -27.54 -0.25
C GLY A 99 -7.83 -28.60 -0.23
N ASN A 100 -8.06 -29.70 -0.94
CA ASN A 100 -7.13 -30.82 -1.05
C ASN A 100 -6.16 -30.61 -2.22
N ILE A 101 -4.84 -30.54 -1.94
CA ILE A 101 -3.80 -30.31 -2.95
C ILE A 101 -3.72 -31.41 -4.03
N ASP A 102 -4.21 -32.61 -3.71
CA ASP A 102 -4.30 -33.75 -4.64
C ASP A 102 -5.69 -33.90 -5.28
N GLY A 103 -6.57 -32.92 -5.08
CA GLY A 103 -7.91 -32.85 -5.66
C GLY A 103 -7.91 -32.66 -7.18
N ASN A 104 -9.11 -32.54 -7.74
CA ASN A 104 -9.29 -32.32 -9.18
C ASN A 104 -9.06 -30.84 -9.53
N TRP A 105 -8.23 -30.59 -10.54
CA TRP A 105 -8.00 -29.25 -11.08
C TRP A 105 -9.19 -28.72 -11.87
N GLY A 106 -9.34 -27.39 -11.88
CA GLY A 106 -10.37 -26.65 -12.65
C GLY A 106 -11.55 -26.14 -11.81
N GLY A 107 -11.73 -26.66 -10.59
CA GLY A 107 -12.77 -26.21 -9.68
C GLY A 107 -12.37 -25.03 -8.78
N VAL A 108 -13.27 -24.70 -7.83
CA VAL A 108 -13.05 -23.66 -6.79
C VAL A 108 -13.14 -24.21 -5.36
N ASN A 109 -13.30 -25.53 -5.23
CA ASN A 109 -13.43 -26.23 -3.95
C ASN A 109 -12.07 -26.73 -3.46
N ASP A 110 -11.47 -27.64 -4.22
CA ASP A 110 -10.03 -27.89 -4.21
C ASP A 110 -9.43 -26.93 -5.22
N TYR A 111 -8.64 -25.97 -4.73
CA TYR A 111 -8.37 -24.76 -5.47
C TYR A 111 -6.88 -24.51 -5.59
N GLY A 112 -6.27 -23.97 -4.54
CA GLY A 112 -4.95 -23.38 -4.63
C GLY A 112 -4.70 -22.41 -3.48
N ILE A 113 -3.68 -21.58 -3.65
CA ILE A 113 -3.20 -20.61 -2.67
C ILE A 113 -2.77 -19.32 -3.36
N TYR A 114 -2.97 -18.18 -2.69
CA TYR A 114 -2.54 -16.89 -3.21
C TYR A 114 -1.15 -16.47 -2.74
N ALA A 115 -0.72 -15.29 -3.19
CA ALA A 115 0.65 -14.84 -3.01
C ALA A 115 1.03 -14.60 -1.54
N GLU A 116 0.09 -14.16 -0.70
CA GLU A 116 0.37 -13.62 0.63
C GLU A 116 0.87 -14.67 1.62
N PRO A 117 0.25 -15.87 1.75
CA PRO A 117 0.79 -16.91 2.62
C PRO A 117 2.19 -17.37 2.19
N ILE A 118 2.44 -17.43 0.88
CA ILE A 118 3.76 -17.76 0.34
C ILE A 118 4.76 -16.67 0.72
N ALA A 119 4.43 -15.40 0.50
CA ALA A 119 5.28 -14.27 0.84
C ALA A 119 5.59 -14.18 2.34
N ARG A 120 4.60 -14.38 3.21
CA ARG A 120 4.80 -14.46 4.68
C ARG A 120 5.77 -15.57 5.05
N PHE A 121 5.61 -16.76 4.46
CA PHE A 121 6.55 -17.85 4.69
C PHE A 121 7.96 -17.51 4.17
N LEU A 122 8.10 -16.98 2.95
CA LEU A 122 9.39 -16.62 2.37
C LEU A 122 10.14 -15.56 3.17
N LYS A 123 9.42 -14.61 3.77
CA LYS A 123 10.00 -13.63 4.71
C LYS A 123 10.70 -14.31 5.89
N THR A 124 10.13 -15.40 6.43
CA THR A 124 10.77 -16.21 7.50
C THR A 124 12.03 -16.96 7.03
N GLN A 125 12.19 -17.12 5.72
CA GLN A 125 13.34 -17.76 5.08
C GLN A 125 14.42 -16.76 4.63
N GLY A 126 14.28 -15.47 4.98
CA GLY A 126 15.22 -14.42 4.56
C GLY A 126 15.14 -14.09 3.07
N VAL A 127 14.00 -14.34 2.44
CA VAL A 127 13.71 -14.00 1.05
C VAL A 127 12.83 -12.75 1.01
N ASN A 128 13.24 -11.78 0.21
CA ASN A 128 12.43 -10.61 -0.07
C ASN A 128 11.33 -10.96 -1.07
N THR A 129 10.16 -10.39 -0.85
CA THR A 129 9.02 -10.52 -1.75
C THR A 129 8.40 -9.16 -2.02
N LYS A 130 7.98 -8.93 -3.26
CA LYS A 130 7.17 -7.76 -3.64
C LYS A 130 5.82 -8.26 -4.13
N LEU A 131 4.76 -7.94 -3.40
CA LEU A 131 3.41 -8.17 -3.89
C LEU A 131 3.01 -7.05 -4.83
N LEU A 132 2.59 -7.43 -6.03
CA LEU A 132 2.32 -6.56 -7.15
C LEU A 132 0.87 -6.69 -7.59
N TRP A 133 0.30 -5.56 -7.97
CA TRP A 133 -1.09 -5.42 -8.41
C TRP A 133 -1.29 -4.29 -9.44
N ASN A 134 -0.22 -3.54 -9.75
CA ASN A 134 -0.20 -2.31 -10.55
C ASN A 134 -0.08 -2.53 -12.06
N GLY A 135 -0.51 -3.68 -12.54
CA GLY A 135 -0.45 -4.01 -13.96
C GLY A 135 0.98 -4.22 -14.47
N VAL A 136 1.09 -4.23 -15.81
CA VAL A 136 2.29 -4.72 -16.53
C VAL A 136 3.56 -3.92 -16.25
N THR A 137 3.46 -2.63 -15.93
CA THR A 137 4.65 -1.80 -15.64
C THR A 137 5.45 -2.36 -14.48
N SER A 138 4.78 -2.78 -13.40
CA SER A 138 5.44 -3.39 -12.24
C SER A 138 6.10 -4.73 -12.56
N ILE A 139 5.49 -5.54 -13.43
CA ILE A 139 6.08 -6.78 -13.95
C ILE A 139 7.37 -6.48 -14.72
N LYS A 140 7.35 -5.46 -15.59
CA LYS A 140 8.51 -5.07 -16.39
C LYS A 140 9.64 -4.55 -15.49
N GLU A 141 9.32 -3.76 -14.49
CA GLU A 141 10.27 -3.25 -13.51
C GLU A 141 11.03 -4.40 -12.82
N GLU A 142 10.31 -5.35 -12.22
CA GLU A 142 10.94 -6.49 -11.53
C GLU A 142 11.77 -7.37 -12.46
N LEU A 143 11.25 -7.66 -13.65
CA LEU A 143 11.99 -8.44 -14.64
C LEU A 143 13.23 -7.70 -15.14
N SER A 144 13.21 -6.36 -15.20
CA SER A 144 14.38 -5.54 -15.55
C SER A 144 15.48 -5.58 -14.49
N TYR A 145 15.12 -5.82 -13.22
CA TYR A 145 16.05 -6.10 -12.13
C TYR A 145 16.53 -7.56 -12.12
N GLY A 146 16.09 -8.39 -13.08
CA GLY A 146 16.43 -9.80 -13.14
C GLY A 146 15.71 -10.64 -12.07
N ARG A 147 14.64 -10.12 -11.47
CA ARG A 147 13.84 -10.80 -10.45
C ARG A 147 12.68 -11.56 -11.14
N PRO A 148 12.59 -12.90 -11.01
CA PRO A 148 11.45 -13.64 -11.55
C PRO A 148 10.15 -13.24 -10.83
N VAL A 149 9.04 -13.28 -11.56
CA VAL A 149 7.73 -12.89 -11.03
C VAL A 149 6.75 -14.05 -11.16
N VAL A 150 6.22 -14.53 -10.03
CA VAL A 150 5.13 -15.52 -10.01
C VAL A 150 3.81 -14.79 -10.27
N VAL A 151 2.97 -15.35 -11.14
CA VAL A 151 1.68 -14.76 -11.54
C VAL A 151 0.56 -15.78 -11.45
N TRP A 152 -0.63 -15.33 -11.08
CA TRP A 152 -1.86 -16.12 -11.02
C TRP A 152 -2.75 -15.78 -12.22
N ILE A 153 -3.05 -16.79 -13.03
CA ILE A 153 -3.73 -16.67 -14.32
C ILE A 153 -4.80 -17.76 -14.45
N ILE A 154 -5.49 -17.80 -15.59
CA ILE A 154 -6.49 -18.83 -15.89
C ILE A 154 -5.88 -19.85 -16.86
N GLY A 155 -5.71 -21.09 -16.41
CA GLY A 155 -5.23 -22.25 -17.18
C GLY A 155 -3.95 -21.97 -17.95
N GLY A 156 -4.00 -22.15 -19.28
CA GLY A 156 -2.87 -21.88 -20.18
C GLY A 156 -2.85 -20.46 -20.75
N MET A 157 -3.16 -19.42 -19.94
CA MET A 157 -3.47 -18.04 -20.39
C MET A 157 -4.81 -17.92 -21.12
N TRP A 158 -5.80 -18.66 -20.66
CA TRP A 158 -7.17 -18.64 -21.18
C TRP A 158 -7.92 -17.39 -20.71
N SER A 159 -9.04 -17.08 -21.37
CA SER A 159 -10.04 -16.18 -20.81
C SER A 159 -10.75 -16.87 -19.64
N GLY A 160 -11.23 -16.09 -18.67
CA GLY A 160 -12.00 -16.61 -17.56
C GLY A 160 -12.91 -15.56 -16.97
N THR A 161 -13.64 -15.96 -15.93
CA THR A 161 -14.46 -15.09 -15.10
C THR A 161 -14.21 -15.40 -13.64
N SER A 162 -14.45 -14.42 -12.78
CA SER A 162 -14.28 -14.57 -11.35
C SER A 162 -15.63 -14.66 -10.63
N VAL A 163 -15.62 -15.30 -9.48
CA VAL A 163 -16.74 -15.35 -8.52
C VAL A 163 -16.28 -14.82 -7.18
N THR A 164 -17.17 -14.16 -6.45
CA THR A 164 -16.93 -13.79 -5.06
C THR A 164 -17.27 -14.96 -4.16
N SER A 165 -16.39 -15.27 -3.22
CA SER A 165 -16.60 -16.19 -2.11
C SER A 165 -16.39 -15.47 -0.78
N GLU A 166 -16.69 -16.15 0.32
CA GLU A 166 -16.57 -15.59 1.67
C GLU A 166 -16.12 -16.68 2.64
N ALA A 167 -15.22 -16.31 3.55
CA ALA A 167 -14.89 -17.12 4.71
C ALA A 167 -14.50 -16.21 5.89
N GLY A 168 -15.10 -16.45 7.06
CA GLY A 168 -14.79 -15.71 8.28
C GLY A 168 -15.23 -14.24 8.24
N GLY A 169 -16.29 -13.92 7.49
CA GLY A 169 -16.80 -12.58 7.27
C GLY A 169 -16.00 -11.77 6.24
N VAL A 170 -15.03 -12.38 5.55
CA VAL A 170 -14.18 -11.71 4.57
C VAL A 170 -14.44 -12.25 3.18
N GLY A 171 -14.86 -11.37 2.28
CA GLY A 171 -15.03 -11.67 0.87
C GLY A 171 -13.70 -11.78 0.15
N PHE A 172 -13.60 -12.68 -0.82
CA PHE A 172 -12.43 -12.81 -1.70
C PHE A 172 -12.85 -13.31 -3.08
N THR A 173 -11.98 -13.11 -4.05
CA THR A 173 -12.19 -13.53 -5.44
C THR A 173 -11.68 -14.95 -5.65
N LEU A 174 -12.41 -15.77 -6.39
CA LEU A 174 -11.99 -17.06 -6.93
C LEU A 174 -12.23 -17.09 -8.43
N ALA A 175 -11.51 -17.94 -9.16
CA ALA A 175 -11.76 -18.19 -10.58
C ALA A 175 -11.55 -19.66 -10.89
N ALA A 176 -12.46 -20.28 -11.65
CA ALA A 176 -12.24 -21.62 -12.15
C ALA A 176 -10.96 -21.68 -13.01
N ASP A 177 -10.33 -22.84 -13.07
CA ASP A 177 -9.09 -23.07 -13.80
C ASP A 177 -7.94 -22.14 -13.36
N GLU A 178 -7.89 -21.72 -12.10
CA GLU A 178 -6.73 -20.99 -11.58
C GLU A 178 -5.44 -21.79 -11.82
N HIS A 179 -4.39 -21.07 -12.20
CA HIS A 179 -3.06 -21.63 -12.38
C HIS A 179 -1.98 -20.57 -12.14
N ALA A 180 -0.83 -20.99 -11.63
CA ALA A 180 0.33 -20.11 -11.44
C ALA A 180 1.52 -20.47 -12.33
N MET A 181 2.22 -19.43 -12.81
CA MET A 181 3.43 -19.55 -13.63
C MET A 181 4.50 -18.58 -13.17
N THR A 182 5.76 -18.83 -13.53
CA THR A 182 6.85 -17.86 -13.32
C THR A 182 7.17 -17.11 -14.60
N LEU A 183 7.03 -15.79 -14.59
CA LEU A 183 7.54 -14.92 -15.63
C LEU A 183 9.03 -14.68 -15.41
N TYR A 184 9.78 -14.69 -16.50
CA TYR A 184 11.24 -14.58 -16.45
C TYR A 184 11.82 -13.64 -17.52
N GLY A 185 10.96 -12.96 -18.27
CA GLY A 185 11.40 -11.92 -19.17
C GLY A 185 10.25 -11.32 -19.95
N TYR A 186 10.54 -10.25 -20.66
CA TYR A 186 9.61 -9.57 -21.54
C TYR A 186 10.32 -8.89 -22.71
N ASP A 187 9.53 -8.53 -23.70
CA ASP A 187 9.92 -7.60 -24.76
C ASP A 187 8.74 -6.66 -25.11
N ALA A 188 8.85 -5.95 -26.23
CA ALA A 188 7.82 -5.03 -26.70
C ALA A 188 6.46 -5.70 -26.92
N ASN A 189 6.44 -6.99 -27.27
CA ASN A 189 5.26 -7.70 -27.74
C ASN A 189 4.64 -8.60 -26.67
N GLY A 190 5.44 -9.09 -25.72
CA GLY A 190 4.94 -10.07 -24.77
C GLY A 190 5.88 -10.44 -23.64
N VAL A 191 5.53 -11.54 -22.99
CA VAL A 191 6.16 -12.05 -21.79
C VAL A 191 6.55 -13.51 -21.95
N TYR A 192 7.70 -13.88 -21.38
CA TYR A 192 8.20 -15.25 -21.33
C TYR A 192 7.85 -15.88 -19.99
N SER A 193 7.31 -17.11 -20.01
CA SER A 193 6.91 -17.84 -18.80
C SER A 193 7.52 -19.24 -18.71
N ALA A 194 7.72 -19.72 -17.48
CA ALA A 194 8.01 -21.10 -17.14
C ALA A 194 6.76 -21.69 -16.48
N ASN A 195 6.20 -22.75 -17.09
CA ASN A 195 4.94 -23.35 -16.69
C ASN A 195 5.17 -24.64 -15.88
N PRO A 196 4.75 -24.70 -14.61
CA PRO A 196 4.95 -25.87 -13.77
C PRO A 196 4.06 -27.07 -14.16
N GLY A 197 2.87 -26.84 -14.73
CA GLY A 197 1.93 -27.92 -15.08
C GLY A 197 2.43 -28.80 -16.24
N SER A 198 3.19 -28.22 -17.17
CA SER A 198 3.75 -28.92 -18.33
C SER A 198 5.27 -29.04 -18.31
N SER A 199 5.97 -28.43 -17.34
CA SER A 199 7.42 -28.28 -17.34
C SER A 199 7.99 -27.67 -18.62
N THR A 200 7.27 -26.73 -19.22
CA THR A 200 7.67 -26.09 -20.48
C THR A 200 7.81 -24.58 -20.33
N TYR A 201 8.49 -23.96 -21.30
CA TYR A 201 8.52 -22.51 -21.45
C TYR A 201 7.42 -22.07 -22.42
N GLY A 202 6.90 -20.87 -22.19
CA GLY A 202 5.91 -20.21 -23.03
C GLY A 202 6.32 -18.79 -23.38
N TYR A 203 5.66 -18.27 -24.41
CA TYR A 203 5.70 -16.86 -24.79
C TYR A 203 4.30 -16.40 -25.16
N TYR A 204 3.84 -15.32 -24.56
CA TYR A 204 2.47 -14.82 -24.70
C TYR A 204 2.47 -13.33 -24.99
N SER A 205 1.59 -12.87 -25.89
CA SER A 205 1.43 -11.45 -26.12
C SER A 205 0.88 -10.74 -24.88
N TRP A 206 1.19 -9.45 -24.72
CA TRP A 206 0.66 -8.66 -23.61
C TRP A 206 -0.86 -8.69 -23.51
N ALA A 207 -1.57 -8.71 -24.64
CA ALA A 207 -3.02 -8.78 -24.65
C ALA A 207 -3.56 -10.12 -24.11
N VAL A 208 -2.92 -11.24 -24.46
CA VAL A 208 -3.32 -12.57 -23.98
C VAL A 208 -3.02 -12.71 -22.49
N PHE A 209 -1.82 -12.31 -22.07
CA PHE A 209 -1.41 -12.32 -20.67
C PHE A 209 -2.35 -11.47 -19.81
N SER A 210 -2.50 -10.19 -20.13
CA SER A 210 -3.28 -9.25 -19.32
C SER A 210 -4.75 -9.65 -19.20
N ARG A 211 -5.34 -10.22 -20.26
CA ARG A 211 -6.73 -10.71 -20.22
C ARG A 211 -6.91 -11.85 -19.23
N SER A 212 -5.96 -12.78 -19.15
CA SER A 212 -6.02 -13.92 -18.24
C SER A 212 -5.73 -13.47 -16.80
N TRP A 213 -4.66 -12.71 -16.63
CA TRP A 213 -4.16 -12.21 -15.36
C TRP A 213 -5.13 -11.26 -14.64
N SER A 214 -5.88 -10.44 -15.39
CA SER A 214 -6.85 -9.51 -14.79
C SER A 214 -8.03 -10.18 -14.10
N VAL A 215 -8.32 -11.45 -14.41
CA VAL A 215 -9.42 -12.20 -13.77
C VAL A 215 -9.19 -12.35 -12.26
N LEU A 216 -7.93 -12.46 -11.84
CA LEU A 216 -7.52 -12.56 -10.44
C LEU A 216 -6.92 -11.25 -9.92
N GLY A 217 -7.38 -10.12 -10.45
CA GLY A 217 -7.01 -8.79 -9.96
C GLY A 217 -5.57 -8.40 -10.21
N ASN A 218 -4.91 -8.97 -11.23
CA ASN A 218 -3.50 -8.74 -11.55
C ASN A 218 -2.55 -9.17 -10.42
N MET A 219 -2.85 -10.26 -9.70
CA MET A 219 -2.02 -10.77 -8.62
C MET A 219 -0.66 -11.26 -9.14
N ALA A 220 0.41 -10.73 -8.56
CA ALA A 220 1.77 -11.18 -8.87
C ALA A 220 2.70 -11.01 -7.66
N MET A 221 3.77 -11.81 -7.64
CA MET A 221 4.78 -11.80 -6.58
C MET A 221 6.17 -11.92 -7.17
N SER A 222 6.99 -10.88 -6.99
CA SER A 222 8.44 -10.95 -7.26
C SER A 222 9.16 -11.52 -6.06
N VAL A 223 10.21 -12.31 -6.29
CA VAL A 223 11.01 -12.92 -5.23
C VAL A 223 12.52 -12.77 -5.50
N TRP A 224 13.27 -12.38 -4.47
CA TRP A 224 14.72 -12.26 -4.54
C TRP A 224 15.39 -12.42 -3.17
N PRO A 225 16.70 -12.75 -3.11
CA PRO A 225 17.41 -12.86 -1.85
C PRO A 225 17.47 -11.52 -1.12
N SER A 226 17.36 -11.54 0.21
CA SER A 226 17.56 -10.33 1.04
C SER A 226 18.93 -9.67 0.85
N SER A 227 19.93 -10.43 0.41
CA SER A 227 21.28 -9.94 0.12
C SER A 227 21.39 -9.01 -1.10
N GLU A 228 20.43 -9.04 -2.04
CA GLU A 228 20.44 -8.15 -3.20
C GLU A 228 19.91 -6.74 -2.87
N GLY A 229 19.29 -6.56 -1.70
CA GLY A 229 18.72 -5.27 -1.28
C GLY A 229 17.55 -4.80 -2.16
N MET A 230 17.15 -3.55 -1.95
CA MET A 230 16.23 -2.81 -2.82
C MET A 230 17.03 -2.01 -3.84
N VAL A 231 16.52 -1.86 -5.06
CA VAL A 231 17.14 -0.97 -6.05
C VAL A 231 16.82 0.48 -5.68
N THR A 232 17.80 1.39 -5.78
CA THR A 232 17.57 2.82 -5.50
C THR A 232 16.47 3.38 -6.42
N GLY A 233 15.45 3.99 -5.83
CA GLY A 233 14.31 4.56 -6.58
C GLY A 233 13.27 3.54 -7.01
N GLU A 234 13.39 2.28 -6.60
CA GLU A 234 12.37 1.25 -6.80
C GLU A 234 11.06 1.65 -6.11
N VAL A 235 9.93 1.50 -6.81
CA VAL A 235 8.61 1.66 -6.19
C VAL A 235 8.41 0.53 -5.18
N PRO A 236 8.11 0.79 -3.90
CA PRO A 236 7.92 -0.26 -2.91
C PRO A 236 6.73 -1.16 -3.26
N GLY A 237 6.78 -2.42 -2.86
CA GLY A 237 5.62 -3.32 -2.90
C GLY A 237 4.73 -3.16 -1.68
N ILE A 238 3.58 -3.84 -1.70
CA ILE A 238 2.77 -3.97 -0.48
C ILE A 238 3.35 -5.07 0.39
N ASP A 239 3.53 -4.82 1.69
CA ASP A 239 3.92 -5.86 2.64
C ASP A 239 2.81 -6.92 2.73
N PRO A 240 3.15 -8.22 2.76
CA PRO A 240 2.17 -9.30 2.79
C PRO A 240 1.20 -9.26 3.97
N GLU A 241 1.56 -8.63 5.10
CA GLU A 241 0.61 -8.44 6.22
C GLU A 241 -0.50 -7.45 5.88
N PHE A 242 -0.27 -6.52 4.93
CA PHE A 242 -1.22 -5.49 4.56
C PHE A 242 -2.01 -5.80 3.30
N TYR A 243 -1.49 -6.63 2.39
CA TYR A 243 -2.06 -6.79 1.05
C TYR A 243 -3.53 -7.22 1.05
N HIS A 244 -3.90 -8.21 1.87
CA HIS A 244 -5.28 -8.68 1.92
C HIS A 244 -6.24 -7.59 2.44
N TYR A 245 -5.84 -6.84 3.47
CA TYR A 245 -6.62 -5.68 3.93
C TYR A 245 -6.70 -4.61 2.86
N TRP A 246 -5.58 -4.29 2.23
CA TRP A 246 -5.48 -3.29 1.17
C TRP A 246 -6.43 -3.63 0.01
N LEU A 247 -6.45 -4.89 -0.45
CA LEU A 247 -7.33 -5.36 -1.51
C LEU A 247 -8.82 -5.26 -1.12
N ASN A 248 -9.16 -5.67 0.10
CA ASN A 248 -10.54 -5.70 0.59
C ASN A 248 -11.09 -4.30 0.92
N VAL A 249 -10.23 -3.36 1.29
CA VAL A 249 -10.61 -1.96 1.57
C VAL A 249 -10.32 -1.12 0.33
N ALA A 250 -10.98 -1.50 -0.77
CA ALA A 250 -11.01 -0.86 -2.08
C ALA A 250 -9.64 -0.49 -2.69
N GLY A 251 -8.57 -1.19 -2.31
CA GLY A 251 -7.27 -1.13 -2.97
C GLY A 251 -6.75 0.27 -3.20
N LEU A 252 -6.53 0.61 -4.48
CA LEU A 252 -5.93 1.87 -4.91
C LEU A 252 -6.78 3.09 -4.55
N SER A 253 -8.11 2.99 -4.64
CA SER A 253 -8.98 4.15 -4.49
C SER A 253 -8.96 4.71 -3.07
N LEU A 254 -8.82 3.86 -2.06
CA LEU A 254 -8.84 4.27 -0.65
C LEU A 254 -7.46 4.27 0.03
N ASN A 255 -6.53 3.45 -0.44
CA ASN A 255 -5.19 3.38 0.17
C ASN A 255 -4.15 4.10 -0.69
N GLY A 256 -4.24 4.00 -2.02
CA GLY A 256 -3.23 4.49 -2.95
C GLY A 256 -2.05 3.54 -3.12
N GLN A 257 -1.04 4.01 -3.84
CA GLN A 257 0.22 3.30 -4.00
C GLN A 257 1.03 3.26 -2.70
N PRO A 258 1.79 2.19 -2.42
CA PRO A 258 2.77 2.20 -1.33
C PRO A 258 3.82 3.28 -1.59
N LEU A 259 4.19 4.02 -0.55
CA LEU A 259 5.19 5.09 -0.61
C LEU A 259 6.56 4.65 -0.12
N ASP A 260 6.60 3.71 0.81
CA ASP A 260 7.84 3.13 1.34
C ASP A 260 7.65 1.65 1.72
N ALA A 261 8.74 0.96 1.98
CA ALA A 261 8.75 -0.35 2.60
C ALA A 261 8.09 -0.30 4.00
N SER A 262 7.60 -1.45 4.45
CA SER A 262 7.08 -1.56 5.81
C SER A 262 8.20 -1.45 6.85
N PHE A 263 7.88 -0.92 8.02
CA PHE A 263 8.82 -0.78 9.12
C PHE A 263 8.17 -1.10 10.46
N ASN A 264 8.97 -1.58 11.41
CA ASN A 264 8.52 -1.88 12.77
C ASN A 264 8.74 -0.68 13.68
N LYS A 265 7.72 -0.33 14.48
CA LYS A 265 7.81 0.69 15.54
C LYS A 265 6.88 0.27 16.69
N ASN A 266 7.33 0.34 17.93
CA ASN A 266 6.51 0.03 19.12
C ASN A 266 5.73 -1.31 19.03
N ASN A 267 6.38 -2.38 18.58
CA ASN A 267 5.77 -3.73 18.37
C ASN A 267 4.63 -3.79 17.34
N LYS A 268 4.51 -2.78 16.47
CA LYS A 268 3.60 -2.76 15.34
C LYS A 268 4.37 -2.62 14.04
N LEU A 269 3.82 -3.18 12.97
CA LEU A 269 4.32 -2.97 11.62
C LEU A 269 3.51 -1.83 11.00
N TYR A 270 4.17 -0.97 10.24
CA TYR A 270 3.57 0.17 9.55
C TYR A 270 3.97 0.17 8.09
N GLN A 271 3.08 0.63 7.21
CA GLN A 271 3.43 0.98 5.84
C GLN A 271 2.65 2.21 5.39
N TYR A 272 3.35 3.17 4.77
CA TYR A 272 2.74 4.35 4.18
C TYR A 272 2.29 4.07 2.75
N PHE A 273 1.11 4.60 2.43
CA PHE A 273 0.53 4.65 1.10
C PHE A 273 0.12 6.09 0.79
N GLU A 274 -0.15 6.43 -0.47
CA GLU A 274 -0.47 7.81 -0.86
C GLU A 274 -1.59 8.44 0.00
N ARG A 275 -2.64 7.66 0.33
CA ARG A 275 -3.85 8.15 1.01
C ARG A 275 -3.95 7.73 2.47
N THR A 276 -3.08 6.83 2.93
CA THR A 276 -3.18 6.28 4.28
C THR A 276 -1.87 5.74 4.83
N ARG A 277 -1.87 5.35 6.09
CA ARG A 277 -0.87 4.48 6.71
C ARG A 277 -1.61 3.25 7.21
N LEU A 278 -1.18 2.06 6.80
CA LEU A 278 -1.69 0.82 7.38
C LEU A 278 -0.82 0.40 8.55
N GLU A 279 -1.46 -0.14 9.58
CA GLU A 279 -0.84 -0.53 10.84
C GLU A 279 -1.25 -1.95 11.19
N TYR A 280 -0.27 -2.81 11.46
CA TYR A 280 -0.49 -4.20 11.87
C TYR A 280 -0.06 -4.40 13.32
N ASP A 281 -0.98 -4.94 14.12
CA ASP A 281 -0.81 -5.24 15.53
C ASP A 281 -1.19 -6.70 15.82
N SER A 282 -0.17 -7.55 15.94
CA SER A 282 -0.34 -8.98 16.22
C SER A 282 -1.04 -9.30 17.55
N ALA A 283 -1.11 -8.34 18.49
CA ALA A 283 -1.80 -8.52 19.75
C ALA A 283 -3.34 -8.42 19.61
N GLN A 284 -3.84 -7.90 18.49
CA GLN A 284 -5.27 -7.83 18.22
C GLN A 284 -5.82 -9.17 17.72
N PRO A 285 -7.13 -9.44 17.89
CA PRO A 285 -7.79 -10.55 17.23
C PRO A 285 -7.60 -10.47 15.70
N ALA A 286 -7.49 -11.60 15.01
CA ALA A 286 -7.17 -11.68 13.57
C ALA A 286 -7.96 -10.70 12.68
N ALA A 287 -9.25 -10.52 12.96
CA ALA A 287 -10.14 -9.61 12.20
C ALA A 287 -9.79 -8.11 12.36
N PHE A 288 -8.98 -7.74 13.35
CA PHE A 288 -8.64 -6.36 13.71
C PHE A 288 -7.13 -6.10 13.71
N GLN A 289 -6.33 -7.06 13.25
CA GLN A 289 -4.88 -6.91 13.25
C GLN A 289 -4.41 -5.79 12.33
N VAL A 290 -5.12 -5.53 11.22
CA VAL A 290 -4.81 -4.41 10.31
C VAL A 290 -5.81 -3.28 10.48
N SER A 291 -5.31 -2.05 10.56
CA SER A 291 -6.13 -0.85 10.63
C SER A 291 -5.52 0.32 9.83
N ARG A 292 -6.35 1.28 9.44
CA ARG A 292 -5.90 2.58 8.92
C ARG A 292 -5.53 3.50 10.09
N GLY A 293 -4.35 4.10 10.00
CA GLY A 293 -3.82 5.06 10.96
C GLY A 293 -4.64 6.34 11.01
N LEU A 294 -4.50 7.09 12.10
CA LEU A 294 -5.27 8.31 12.39
C LEU A 294 -4.70 9.54 11.65
N LEU A 295 -4.34 9.39 10.37
CA LEU A 295 -3.64 10.43 9.61
C LEU A 295 -4.44 11.74 9.53
N GLY A 296 -5.77 11.69 9.50
CA GLY A 296 -6.58 12.91 9.52
C GLY A 296 -6.44 13.66 10.84
N THR A 297 -6.37 12.94 11.96
CA THR A 297 -6.09 13.53 13.28
C THR A 297 -4.67 14.08 13.37
N GLU A 298 -3.69 13.35 12.86
CA GLU A 298 -2.26 13.71 12.88
C GLU A 298 -1.99 14.97 12.05
N VAL A 299 -2.40 14.98 10.77
CA VAL A 299 -2.17 16.10 9.84
C VAL A 299 -2.88 17.38 10.30
N THR A 300 -4.00 17.27 11.04
CA THR A 300 -4.78 18.42 11.52
C THR A 300 -4.50 18.81 12.98
N ALA A 301 -3.48 18.21 13.62
CA ALA A 301 -3.17 18.47 15.02
C ALA A 301 -2.95 19.98 15.31
N ASN A 302 -2.31 20.70 14.39
CA ASN A 302 -2.03 22.14 14.54
C ASN A 302 -3.14 23.05 13.99
N ARG A 303 -4.24 22.48 13.50
CA ARG A 303 -5.35 23.20 12.85
C ARG A 303 -6.60 23.30 13.72
N ARG A 304 -6.52 22.77 14.95
CA ARG A 304 -7.67 22.65 15.86
C ARG A 304 -8.30 23.99 16.22
N ASN A 305 -7.56 25.09 16.13
CA ASN A 305 -8.06 26.45 16.36
C ASN A 305 -8.79 27.07 15.14
N GLU A 306 -8.69 26.49 13.94
CA GLU A 306 -9.41 26.98 12.77
C GLU A 306 -10.92 26.68 12.92
N ALA A 307 -11.77 27.57 12.39
CA ALA A 307 -13.23 27.46 12.54
C ALA A 307 -13.80 26.12 12.03
N ALA A 308 -13.20 25.54 10.98
CA ALA A 308 -13.62 24.25 10.45
C ALA A 308 -13.42 23.08 11.43
N PHE A 309 -12.45 23.17 12.35
CA PHE A 309 -12.11 22.12 13.32
C PHE A 309 -12.68 22.40 14.72
N GLN A 310 -13.60 23.36 14.83
CA GLN A 310 -14.37 23.63 16.03
C GLN A 310 -15.72 22.90 15.98
N ALA A 311 -16.00 22.11 17.02
CA ALA A 311 -17.25 21.38 17.17
C ALA A 311 -18.46 22.33 17.07
N LEU A 312 -19.59 21.81 16.60
CA LEU A 312 -20.81 22.61 16.53
C LEU A 312 -21.39 22.83 17.93
N ASN A 313 -21.83 24.06 18.19
CA ASN A 313 -22.61 24.36 19.39
C ASN A 313 -24.09 23.95 19.22
N SER A 314 -24.86 23.99 20.31
CA SER A 314 -26.27 23.57 20.30
C SER A 314 -27.16 24.32 19.30
N THR A 315 -26.90 25.61 19.08
CA THR A 315 -27.67 26.43 18.13
C THR A 315 -27.37 26.03 16.70
N GLU A 316 -26.10 25.79 16.37
CA GLU A 316 -25.69 25.31 15.05
C GLU A 316 -26.24 23.90 14.79
N ILE A 317 -26.19 23.00 15.77
CA ILE A 317 -26.76 21.64 15.67
C ILE A 317 -28.26 21.68 15.35
N ALA A 318 -29.00 22.58 16.01
CA ALA A 318 -30.43 22.77 15.81
C ALA A 318 -30.77 23.35 14.43
N ALA A 319 -29.86 24.13 13.83
CA ALA A 319 -30.04 24.72 12.50
C ALA A 319 -29.75 23.73 11.35
N LEU A 320 -29.04 22.62 11.60
CA LEU A 320 -28.71 21.64 10.57
C LEU A 320 -29.95 20.89 10.07
N ASN A 321 -30.24 20.97 8.76
CA ASN A 321 -31.30 20.23 8.08
C ASN A 321 -30.75 19.02 7.28
N ALA A 322 -31.64 18.11 6.86
CA ALA A 322 -31.28 16.87 6.16
C ALA A 322 -30.66 17.08 4.76
N THR A 323 -30.77 18.26 4.17
CA THR A 323 -30.11 18.61 2.90
C THR A 323 -28.62 18.87 3.10
N ASP A 324 -28.23 19.36 4.29
CA ASP A 324 -26.85 19.72 4.61
C ASP A 324 -26.07 18.59 5.32
N LYS A 325 -26.76 17.74 6.08
CA LYS A 325 -26.16 16.63 6.85
C LYS A 325 -26.79 15.28 6.55
N ALA A 326 -25.99 14.21 6.66
CA ALA A 326 -26.52 12.85 6.74
C ALA A 326 -26.53 12.30 8.17
N ASN A 327 -25.49 12.57 8.98
CA ASN A 327 -25.35 12.02 10.34
C ASN A 327 -24.58 12.98 11.26
N PHE A 328 -25.08 13.26 12.47
CA PHE A 328 -24.35 14.00 13.52
C PHE A 328 -23.80 13.03 14.57
N TYR A 329 -22.56 13.26 15.00
CA TYR A 329 -21.85 12.44 15.98
C TYR A 329 -21.56 13.26 17.23
N SER A 330 -22.26 12.95 18.32
CA SER A 330 -22.10 13.65 19.61
C SER A 330 -20.69 13.47 20.20
N THR A 331 -20.04 12.33 19.94
CA THR A 331 -18.67 12.04 20.41
C THR A 331 -17.64 13.07 19.95
N THR A 332 -17.79 13.59 18.73
CA THR A 332 -16.85 14.59 18.17
C THR A 332 -17.48 15.96 18.02
N GLY A 333 -18.81 16.08 18.11
CA GLY A 333 -19.53 17.33 17.88
C GLY A 333 -19.56 17.77 16.41
N PHE A 334 -19.30 16.85 15.48
CA PHE A 334 -19.34 17.09 14.03
C PHE A 334 -20.40 16.23 13.34
N TYR A 335 -20.68 16.54 12.08
CA TYR A 335 -21.59 15.79 11.23
C TYR A 335 -20.91 15.40 9.92
N ILE A 336 -21.43 14.40 9.22
CA ILE A 336 -21.02 14.08 7.85
C ILE A 336 -21.82 14.95 6.89
N ALA A 337 -21.12 15.77 6.09
CA ALA A 337 -21.76 16.61 5.10
C ALA A 337 -22.50 15.74 4.06
N ARG A 338 -23.70 16.15 3.65
CA ARG A 338 -24.58 15.32 2.82
C ARG A 338 -23.89 14.81 1.54
N GLN A 339 -23.08 15.65 0.89
CA GLN A 339 -22.32 15.33 -0.32
C GLN A 339 -21.26 14.23 -0.14
N PHE A 340 -20.82 13.95 1.09
CA PHE A 340 -19.85 12.89 1.39
C PHE A 340 -20.50 11.62 1.93
N ALA A 341 -21.78 11.68 2.30
CA ALA A 341 -22.42 10.63 3.08
C ALA A 341 -22.53 9.30 2.34
N ASP A 342 -22.94 9.34 1.07
CA ASP A 342 -23.15 8.12 0.29
C ASP A 342 -21.81 7.42 0.02
N PHE A 343 -20.77 8.20 -0.29
CA PHE A 343 -19.40 7.69 -0.43
C PHE A 343 -18.87 7.12 0.89
N TRP A 344 -18.99 7.87 1.99
CA TRP A 344 -18.53 7.42 3.31
C TRP A 344 -19.22 6.11 3.73
N GLN A 345 -20.53 5.98 3.48
CA GLN A 345 -21.29 4.79 3.82
C GLN A 345 -20.95 3.59 2.93
N ALA A 346 -20.75 3.82 1.62
CA ALA A 346 -20.43 2.77 0.65
C ALA A 346 -19.01 2.21 0.83
N GLU A 347 -18.05 3.08 1.17
CA GLU A 347 -16.62 2.76 1.21
C GLU A 347 -16.14 2.30 2.60
N GLY A 348 -17.03 1.76 3.43
CA GLY A 348 -16.69 1.09 4.68
C GLY A 348 -16.84 1.92 5.95
N ALA A 349 -17.41 3.12 5.88
CA ALA A 349 -17.92 3.87 7.03
C ALA A 349 -16.89 4.08 8.16
N LEU A 350 -17.33 3.91 9.42
CA LEU A 350 -16.52 4.19 10.61
C LEU A 350 -15.20 3.39 10.67
N PRO A 351 -15.16 2.08 10.34
CA PRO A 351 -13.91 1.32 10.25
C PRO A 351 -12.83 1.92 9.34
N VAL A 352 -13.22 2.54 8.22
CA VAL A 352 -12.29 3.04 7.20
C VAL A 352 -11.92 4.50 7.45
N PHE A 353 -12.91 5.33 7.76
CA PHE A 353 -12.76 6.78 7.84
C PHE A 353 -12.61 7.30 9.28
N GLY A 354 -13.19 6.60 10.26
CA GLY A 354 -13.38 7.11 11.61
C GLY A 354 -14.44 8.22 11.69
N TYR A 355 -14.51 8.87 12.85
CA TYR A 355 -15.47 9.95 13.07
C TYR A 355 -15.10 11.22 12.30
N PRO A 356 -16.09 12.07 11.93
CA PRO A 356 -15.79 13.40 11.40
C PRO A 356 -15.10 14.24 12.49
N ILE A 357 -14.04 14.95 12.11
CA ILE A 357 -13.25 15.83 12.99
C ILE A 357 -13.22 17.28 12.50
N SER A 358 -13.92 17.58 11.41
CA SER A 358 -14.13 18.93 10.90
C SER A 358 -15.55 19.09 10.34
N ARG A 359 -15.97 20.35 10.20
CA ARG A 359 -17.04 20.80 9.30
C ARG A 359 -16.58 20.63 7.84
N PRO A 360 -17.47 20.59 6.83
CA PRO A 360 -17.06 20.75 5.45
C PRO A 360 -16.57 22.20 5.21
N PHE A 361 -15.48 22.37 4.47
CA PHE A 361 -14.95 23.69 4.12
C PHE A 361 -14.16 23.62 2.80
N THR A 362 -13.78 24.78 2.25
CA THR A 362 -12.98 24.82 1.02
C THR A 362 -11.49 24.85 1.33
N GLU A 363 -10.74 23.93 0.74
CA GLU A 363 -9.29 23.83 0.83
C GLU A 363 -8.73 23.58 -0.57
N ASN A 364 -7.77 24.41 -1.01
CA ASN A 364 -7.16 24.31 -2.34
C ASN A 364 -8.17 24.25 -3.51
N GLY A 365 -9.31 24.94 -3.36
CA GLY A 365 -10.38 24.98 -4.38
C GLY A 365 -11.33 23.78 -4.37
N LEU A 366 -11.13 22.80 -3.48
CA LEU A 366 -12.02 21.65 -3.30
C LEU A 366 -12.84 21.81 -2.03
N VAL A 367 -14.07 21.32 -2.04
CA VAL A 367 -14.81 21.13 -0.80
C VAL A 367 -14.26 19.87 -0.14
N VAL A 368 -13.81 19.98 1.11
CA VAL A 368 -13.19 18.89 1.85
C VAL A 368 -13.88 18.68 3.19
N GLN A 369 -13.75 17.47 3.73
CA GLN A 369 -14.05 17.19 5.13
C GLN A 369 -13.04 16.20 5.70
N TYR A 370 -12.53 16.51 6.90
CA TYR A 370 -11.61 15.65 7.61
C TYR A 370 -12.35 14.70 8.55
N PHE A 371 -11.86 13.48 8.55
CA PHE A 371 -12.22 12.39 9.44
C PHE A 371 -10.95 11.93 10.18
N GLU A 372 -11.09 11.12 11.22
CA GLU A 372 -9.93 10.67 12.00
C GLU A 372 -8.84 10.01 11.14
N ARG A 373 -9.23 9.26 10.09
CA ARG A 373 -8.33 8.44 9.26
C ARG A 373 -8.21 8.89 7.80
N ALA A 374 -8.92 9.94 7.40
CA ALA A 374 -8.98 10.35 6.00
C ALA A 374 -9.39 11.83 5.82
N ARG A 375 -9.11 12.37 4.64
CA ARG A 375 -9.73 13.58 4.12
C ARG A 375 -10.55 13.19 2.89
N LEU A 376 -11.85 13.47 2.91
CA LEU A 376 -12.69 13.34 1.73
C LEU A 376 -12.69 14.66 0.96
N GLU A 377 -12.56 14.57 -0.36
CA GLU A 377 -12.45 15.70 -1.28
C GLU A 377 -13.50 15.57 -2.37
N LEU A 378 -14.31 16.61 -2.57
CA LEU A 378 -15.28 16.66 -3.65
C LEU A 378 -14.60 17.21 -4.90
N GLN A 379 -14.34 16.32 -5.85
CA GLN A 379 -13.81 16.67 -7.16
C GLN A 379 -14.91 17.32 -8.01
N PRO A 380 -14.64 18.48 -8.64
CA PRO A 380 -15.63 19.15 -9.46
C PRO A 380 -15.94 18.34 -10.71
N ALA A 381 -17.15 18.53 -11.26
CA ALA A 381 -17.50 17.98 -12.55
C ALA A 381 -16.57 18.55 -13.64
N THR A 382 -16.15 17.70 -14.56
CA THR A 382 -15.40 18.07 -15.76
C THR A 382 -16.23 17.76 -17.00
N ALA A 383 -15.72 18.13 -18.17
CA ALA A 383 -16.34 17.72 -19.43
C ALA A 383 -16.42 16.18 -19.60
N ALA A 384 -15.54 15.44 -18.92
CA ALA A 384 -15.47 13.98 -19.03
C ALA A 384 -16.20 13.24 -17.89
N ASN A 385 -16.27 13.83 -16.69
CA ASN A 385 -16.75 13.15 -15.49
C ASN A 385 -17.71 14.03 -14.68
N ALA A 386 -18.77 13.43 -14.13
CA ALA A 386 -19.58 14.07 -13.10
C ALA A 386 -18.73 14.35 -11.84
N ALA A 387 -19.20 15.24 -10.97
CA ALA A 387 -18.56 15.46 -9.67
C ALA A 387 -18.53 14.16 -8.86
N TYR A 388 -17.43 13.90 -8.16
CA TYR A 388 -17.22 12.65 -7.43
C TYR A 388 -16.40 12.89 -6.17
N VAL A 389 -16.47 11.97 -5.21
CA VAL A 389 -15.69 12.03 -3.97
C VAL A 389 -14.44 11.17 -4.13
N SER A 390 -13.30 11.71 -3.69
CA SER A 390 -12.04 10.98 -3.58
C SER A 390 -11.42 11.17 -2.20
N LEU A 391 -10.38 10.39 -1.88
CA LEU A 391 -9.55 10.65 -0.72
C LEU A 391 -8.36 11.54 -1.07
N GLY A 392 -8.06 12.47 -0.17
CA GLY A 392 -6.83 13.24 -0.18
C GLY A 392 -5.59 12.40 0.13
N LEU A 393 -4.42 12.92 -0.23
CA LEU A 393 -3.14 12.22 -0.15
C LEU A 393 -2.49 12.35 1.23
N LEU A 394 -3.24 12.10 2.31
CA LEU A 394 -2.75 12.33 3.68
C LEU A 394 -1.50 11.51 4.01
N GLY A 395 -1.34 10.34 3.42
CA GLY A 395 -0.13 9.54 3.61
C GLY A 395 1.08 10.18 2.94
N GLN A 396 0.93 10.71 1.72
CA GLN A 396 1.98 11.48 1.05
C GLN A 396 2.36 12.75 1.83
N GLU A 397 1.36 13.49 2.33
CA GLU A 397 1.56 14.71 3.12
C GLU A 397 2.34 14.42 4.40
N GLN A 398 1.95 13.39 5.14
CA GLN A 398 2.66 12.99 6.36
C GLN A 398 4.06 12.45 6.07
N PHE A 399 4.23 11.68 4.99
CA PHE A 399 5.53 11.14 4.59
C PHE A 399 6.52 12.24 4.20
N SER A 400 6.06 13.24 3.44
CA SER A 400 6.91 14.32 2.91
C SER A 400 7.41 15.30 3.98
N THR A 401 6.76 15.37 5.14
CA THR A 401 7.15 16.28 6.25
C THR A 401 8.25 15.72 7.15
N GLY A 402 8.77 14.51 6.87
CA GLY A 402 9.83 13.88 7.65
C GLY A 402 9.39 13.42 9.06
N GLN A 403 8.10 13.53 9.37
CA GLN A 403 7.51 13.02 10.63
C GLN A 403 7.27 11.50 10.60
N ALA A 404 7.69 10.82 9.54
CA ALA A 404 7.51 9.37 9.35
C ALA A 404 8.58 8.49 10.04
N LEU A 405 9.50 9.07 10.82
CA LEU A 405 10.54 8.33 11.55
C LEU A 405 10.27 8.26 13.06
#